data_AF-A0A927MI19-F1
#
_entry.id   AF-A0A927MI19-F1
#
_cell.length_a   1.000
_cell.length_b   1.000
_cell.length_c   1.000
_cell.angle_alpha   90.00
_cell.angle_beta   90.00
_cell.angle_gamma   90.00
#
_symmetry.space_group_name_H-M   'P 1'
#
loop_
_entity.id
_entity.type
_entity.pdbx_description
1 polymer ?
#
loop_
_entity_poly.entity_id
_entity_poly.type
_entity_poly.pdbx_seq_one_letter_code
_entity_poly.pdbx_strand_id
1 'polypeptide(L)'
;MELIMRYIFSAGKSLTKCNINKMIRQIEITYPEGSEVTMTLAEMWMEEGREEGRAEGREEGGVTALSETAIQLLIEKFGKVPQDMKDGIMNSDMATLKVVLLNIFRYESVEDVRRYIQ
;
A
#
# COMPACT_ATOMS: atom_id res chain seq x y z
N MET A 1 -20.68 -13.51 -22.95
CA MET A 1 -21.09 -13.04 -21.60
C MET A 1 -19.92 -12.49 -20.79
N GLU A 2 -18.74 -13.12 -20.82
CA GLU A 2 -17.50 -12.64 -20.19
C GLU A 2 -17.17 -11.15 -20.45
N LEU A 3 -17.25 -10.72 -21.71
CA LEU A 3 -16.96 -9.33 -22.13
C LEU A 3 -17.91 -8.31 -21.47
N ILE A 4 -19.20 -8.68 -21.34
CA ILE A 4 -20.24 -7.83 -20.75
C ILE A 4 -19.97 -7.68 -19.24
N MET A 5 -19.53 -8.76 -18.58
CA MET A 5 -19.16 -8.70 -17.16
C MET A 5 -17.95 -7.81 -16.95
N ARG A 6 -16.85 -7.99 -17.70
CA ARG A 6 -15.69 -7.07 -17.67
C ARG A 6 -16.13 -5.62 -17.84
N TYR A 7 -17.05 -5.35 -18.76
CA TYR A 7 -17.56 -4.00 -18.99
C TYR A 7 -18.41 -3.46 -17.83
N ILE A 8 -19.34 -4.25 -17.27
CA ILE A 8 -20.15 -3.85 -16.10
C ILE A 8 -19.27 -3.57 -14.89
N PHE A 9 -18.25 -4.39 -14.63
CA PHE A 9 -17.35 -4.22 -13.48
C PHE A 9 -16.39 -3.03 -13.65
N SER A 10 -15.84 -2.84 -14.85
CA SER A 10 -14.97 -1.70 -15.14
C SER A 10 -15.73 -0.37 -15.15
N ALA A 11 -16.99 -0.36 -15.59
CA ALA A 11 -17.86 0.81 -15.55
C ALA A 11 -18.45 1.05 -14.14
N GLY A 12 -18.69 -0.03 -13.39
CA GLY A 12 -19.34 -0.04 -12.08
C GLY A 12 -18.39 0.17 -10.91
N LYS A 13 -17.66 1.29 -10.86
CA LYS A 13 -16.78 1.68 -9.73
C LYS A 13 -17.48 1.80 -8.36
N SER A 14 -18.80 1.60 -8.29
CA SER A 14 -19.65 1.79 -7.09
C SER A 14 -20.30 0.50 -6.59
N LEU A 15 -19.99 -0.66 -7.18
CA LEU A 15 -20.62 -1.92 -6.79
C LEU A 15 -19.94 -2.49 -5.53
N THR A 16 -20.66 -2.50 -4.42
CA THR A 16 -20.16 -3.14 -3.19
C THR A 16 -20.08 -4.67 -3.37
N LYS A 17 -19.16 -5.34 -2.66
CA LYS A 17 -19.05 -6.83 -2.63
C LYS A 17 -20.40 -7.54 -2.46
N CYS A 18 -21.32 -6.95 -1.68
CA CYS A 18 -22.67 -7.48 -1.47
C CYS A 18 -23.54 -7.42 -2.74
N ASN A 19 -23.47 -6.34 -3.52
CA ASN A 19 -24.20 -6.23 -4.79
C ASN A 19 -23.67 -7.23 -5.82
N ILE A 20 -22.36 -7.43 -5.84
CA ILE A 20 -21.70 -8.36 -6.75
C ILE A 20 -22.12 -9.81 -6.45
N ASN A 21 -22.10 -10.22 -5.18
CA ASN A 21 -22.53 -11.55 -4.78
C ASN A 21 -24.01 -11.82 -5.09
N LYS A 22 -24.88 -10.81 -5.03
CA LYS A 22 -26.29 -10.93 -5.44
C LYS A 22 -26.43 -11.14 -6.95
N MET A 23 -25.65 -10.41 -7.75
CA MET A 23 -25.64 -10.57 -9.22
C MET A 23 -25.10 -11.93 -9.64
N ILE A 24 -24.01 -12.41 -9.02
CA ILE A 24 -23.43 -13.74 -9.30
C ILE A 24 -24.47 -14.84 -9.04
N ARG A 25 -25.13 -14.82 -7.88
CA ARG A 25 -26.18 -15.81 -7.56
C ARG A 25 -27.34 -15.79 -8.56
N GLN A 26 -27.75 -14.60 -9.01
CA GLN A 26 -28.81 -14.50 -10.02
C GLN A 26 -28.39 -15.08 -11.37
N ILE A 27 -27.13 -14.88 -11.76
CA ILE A 27 -26.59 -15.41 -13.02
C ILE A 27 -26.45 -16.94 -12.95
N GLU A 28 -25.95 -17.50 -11.84
CA GLU A 28 -25.86 -18.95 -11.62
C GLU A 28 -27.22 -19.65 -11.67
N ILE A 29 -28.27 -19.01 -11.12
CA ILE A 29 -29.64 -19.54 -11.15
C ILE A 29 -30.25 -19.46 -12.55
N THR A 30 -29.94 -18.40 -13.31
CA THR A 30 -30.57 -18.13 -14.61
C THR A 30 -29.85 -18.85 -15.76
N TYR A 31 -28.54 -19.09 -15.64
CA TYR A 31 -27.69 -19.73 -16.64
C TYR A 31 -26.72 -20.72 -15.96
N PRO A 32 -26.93 -22.04 -16.11
CA PRO A 32 -26.09 -23.09 -15.50
C PRO A 32 -24.62 -23.07 -15.97
N GLU A 33 -24.36 -22.45 -17.12
CA GLU A 33 -23.02 -22.14 -17.65
C GLU A 33 -22.26 -21.09 -16.80
N GLY A 34 -22.89 -20.54 -15.76
CA GLY A 34 -22.32 -19.59 -14.81
C GLY A 34 -21.05 -20.05 -14.08
N SER A 35 -20.73 -21.36 -14.14
CA SER A 35 -19.46 -21.95 -13.65
C SER A 35 -18.22 -21.32 -14.29
N GLU A 36 -18.22 -21.08 -15.60
CA GLU A 36 -17.09 -20.42 -16.27
C GLU A 36 -17.01 -18.95 -15.87
N VAL A 37 -18.17 -18.28 -15.74
CA VAL A 37 -18.25 -16.88 -15.31
C VAL A 37 -17.73 -16.70 -13.89
N THR A 38 -18.05 -17.62 -12.98
CA THR A 38 -17.57 -17.57 -11.59
C THR A 38 -16.08 -17.86 -11.48
N MET A 39 -15.53 -18.76 -12.31
CA MET A 39 -14.09 -19.02 -12.41
C MET A 39 -13.34 -17.77 -12.90
N THR A 40 -13.79 -17.13 -13.99
CA THR A 40 -13.16 -15.92 -14.53
C THR A 40 -13.22 -14.74 -13.55
N LEU A 41 -14.30 -14.61 -12.78
CA LEU A 41 -14.40 -13.57 -11.74
C LEU A 41 -13.44 -13.82 -10.58
N ALA A 42 -13.32 -15.07 -10.13
CA ALA A 42 -12.35 -15.45 -9.10
C ALA A 42 -10.92 -15.18 -9.57
N GLU A 43 -10.58 -15.51 -10.82
CA GLU A 43 -9.28 -15.21 -11.42
C GLU A 43 -9.00 -13.70 -11.47
N MET A 44 -9.99 -12.91 -11.89
CA MET A 44 -9.87 -11.44 -11.94
C MET A 44 -9.59 -10.83 -10.57
N TRP A 45 -10.30 -11.26 -9.53
CA TRP A 45 -10.07 -10.77 -8.17
C TRP A 45 -8.76 -11.25 -7.56
N MET A 46 -8.31 -12.47 -7.88
CA MET A 46 -6.99 -12.94 -7.46
C MET A 46 -5.88 -12.10 -8.10
N GLU A 47 -6.03 -11.73 -9.36
CA GLU A 47 -5.06 -10.89 -10.06
C GLU A 47 -5.07 -9.46 -9.50
N GLU A 48 -6.23 -8.86 -9.30
CA GLU A 48 -6.38 -7.53 -8.69
C GLU A 48 -5.77 -7.50 -7.28
N GLY A 49 -6.08 -8.49 -6.44
CA GLY A 49 -5.50 -8.60 -5.09
C GLY A 49 -3.98 -8.84 -5.10
N ARG A 50 -3.44 -9.54 -6.11
CA ARG A 50 -1.99 -9.70 -6.28
C ARG A 50 -1.32 -8.38 -6.65
N GLU A 51 -1.90 -7.61 -7.56
CA GLU A 51 -1.36 -6.32 -7.97
C GLU A 51 -1.46 -5.29 -6.86
N GLU A 52 -2.58 -5.22 -6.15
CA GLU A 52 -2.75 -4.38 -4.95
C GLU A 52 -1.71 -4.75 -3.89
N GLY A 53 -1.60 -6.03 -3.50
CA GLY A 53 -0.63 -6.47 -2.51
C GLY A 53 0.83 -6.23 -2.93
N ARG A 54 1.14 -6.27 -4.23
CA ARG A 54 2.46 -5.92 -4.76
C ARG A 54 2.73 -4.42 -4.66
N ALA A 55 1.72 -3.59 -4.91
CA ALA A 55 1.83 -2.14 -4.79
C ALA A 55 2.03 -1.73 -3.33
N GLU A 56 1.17 -2.21 -2.43
CA GLU A 56 1.26 -1.97 -0.98
C GLU A 56 2.60 -2.45 -0.44
N GLY A 57 3.02 -3.68 -0.75
CA GLY A 57 4.31 -4.22 -0.28
C GLY A 57 5.53 -3.42 -0.78
N ARG A 58 5.48 -2.85 -1.99
CA ARG A 58 6.54 -1.95 -2.48
C ARG A 58 6.57 -0.63 -1.72
N GLU A 59 5.41 -0.09 -1.38
CA GLU A 59 5.28 1.15 -0.62
C GLU A 59 5.77 0.96 0.82
N GLU A 60 5.24 -0.03 1.53
CA GLU A 60 5.63 -0.36 2.92
C GLU A 60 7.11 -0.71 3.02
N GLY A 61 7.62 -1.52 2.09
CA GLY A 61 9.05 -1.86 2.03
C GLY A 61 9.93 -0.64 1.76
N GLY A 62 9.46 0.27 0.90
CA GLY A 62 10.16 1.54 0.63
C GLY A 62 10.21 2.47 1.84
N VAL A 63 9.10 2.61 2.57
CA VAL A 63 9.04 3.38 3.81
C VAL A 63 10.00 2.80 4.84
N THR A 64 9.93 1.48 5.07
CA THR A 64 10.79 0.78 6.04
C THR A 64 12.27 0.99 5.72
N ALA A 65 12.68 0.79 4.46
CA ALA A 65 14.06 0.97 4.03
C ALA A 65 14.55 2.42 4.21
N LEU A 66 13.69 3.43 3.94
CA LEU A 66 14.03 4.83 4.16
C LEU A 66 14.18 5.14 5.65
N SER A 67 13.31 4.61 6.50
CA SER A 67 13.38 4.78 7.96
C SER A 67 14.67 4.20 8.54
N GLU A 68 15.00 2.95 8.18
CA GLU A 68 16.24 2.29 8.61
C GLU A 68 17.48 3.06 8.13
N THR A 69 17.47 3.52 6.87
CA THR A 69 18.57 4.33 6.31
C THR A 69 18.73 5.66 7.06
N ALA A 70 17.64 6.35 7.34
CA ALA A 70 17.67 7.61 8.09
C ALA A 70 18.24 7.41 9.49
N ILE A 71 17.80 6.37 10.21
CA ILE A 71 18.32 6.03 11.55
C ILE A 71 19.82 5.73 11.48
N GLN A 72 20.26 4.91 10.52
CA GLN A 72 21.67 4.55 10.36
C GLN A 72 22.54 5.78 10.10
N LEU A 73 22.12 6.66 9.18
CA LEU A 73 22.86 7.89 8.87
C LEU A 73 22.92 8.86 10.06
N LEU A 74 21.85 8.96 10.84
CA LEU A 74 21.85 9.77 12.06
C LEU A 74 22.79 9.19 13.12
N ILE A 75 22.84 7.86 13.28
CA ILE A 75 23.78 7.18 14.16
C ILE A 75 25.22 7.40 13.70
N GLU A 76 25.50 7.29 12.40
CA GLU A 76 26.85 7.51 11.87
C GLU A 76 27.30 8.96 12.04
N LYS A 77 26.40 9.93 11.85
CA LYS A 77 26.73 11.35 11.93
C LYS A 77 26.84 11.87 13.37
N PHE A 78 25.98 11.40 14.27
CA PHE A 78 25.84 11.96 15.61
C PHE A 78 26.14 10.97 16.74
N GLY A 79 26.44 9.72 16.41
CA GLY A 79 26.67 8.65 17.37
C GLY A 79 25.36 8.08 17.91
N LYS A 80 24.89 8.63 19.04
CA LYS A 80 23.70 8.09 19.72
C LYS A 80 22.45 8.84 19.28
N VAL A 81 21.49 8.10 18.72
CA VAL A 81 20.14 8.60 18.44
C VAL A 81 19.19 8.07 19.53
N PRO A 82 18.44 8.96 20.23
CA PRO A 82 17.44 8.58 21.21
C PRO A 82 16.38 7.62 20.67
N GLN A 83 15.88 6.71 21.50
CA GLN A 83 14.93 5.68 21.06
C GLN A 83 13.58 6.28 20.62
N ASP A 84 13.09 7.29 21.34
CA ASP A 84 11.89 8.05 20.97
C ASP A 84 11.98 8.62 19.55
N MET A 85 13.17 9.06 19.14
CA MET A 85 13.38 9.57 17.80
C MET A 85 13.39 8.47 16.74
N LYS A 86 13.98 7.31 17.03
CA LYS A 86 13.92 6.16 16.12
C LYS A 86 12.49 5.71 15.90
N ASP A 87 11.70 5.68 16.97
CA ASP A 87 10.29 5.30 16.89
C ASP A 87 9.49 6.33 16.07
N GLY A 88 9.75 7.63 16.25
CA GLY A 88 9.17 8.69 15.40
C GLY A 88 9.52 8.51 13.91
N ILE A 89 10.78 8.19 13.60
CA ILE A 89 11.22 7.94 12.21
C ILE A 89 10.51 6.72 11.64
N MET A 90 10.43 5.62 12.38
CA MET A 90 9.76 4.40 11.91
C MET A 90 8.26 4.61 11.64
N ASN A 91 7.62 5.53 12.34
CA ASN A 91 6.20 5.86 12.18
C ASN A 91 5.94 7.01 11.18
N SER A 92 6.97 7.56 10.57
CA SER A 92 6.85 8.68 9.61
C SER A 92 6.46 8.21 8.22
N ASP A 93 5.77 9.09 7.49
CA ASP A 93 5.48 8.86 6.09
C ASP A 93 6.71 9.01 5.18
N MET A 94 6.61 8.47 3.96
CA MET A 94 7.68 8.51 2.97
C MET A 94 8.17 9.94 2.67
N ALA A 95 7.27 10.93 2.66
CA ALA A 95 7.60 12.29 2.30
C ALA A 95 8.49 12.94 3.36
N THR A 96 8.13 12.75 4.62
CA THR A 96 8.89 13.20 5.80
C THR A 96 10.27 12.58 5.82
N LEU A 97 10.36 11.26 5.62
CA LEU A 97 11.64 10.53 5.57
C LEU A 97 12.57 11.06 4.47
N LYS A 98 12.04 11.33 3.28
CA LYS A 98 12.81 11.91 2.18
C LYS A 98 13.36 13.30 2.52
N VAL A 99 12.57 14.14 3.19
CA VAL A 99 13.01 15.47 3.65
C VAL A 99 14.13 15.35 4.67
N VAL A 100 14.00 14.42 5.62
CA VAL A 100 15.04 14.13 6.62
C VAL A 100 16.34 13.72 5.92
N LEU A 101 16.28 12.76 5.00
CA LEU A 101 17.45 12.27 4.27
C LEU A 101 18.11 13.36 3.40
N LEU A 102 17.32 14.17 2.69
CA LEU A 102 17.84 15.25 1.84
C LEU A 102 18.61 16.32 2.62
N ASN A 103 18.23 16.54 3.89
CA ASN A 103 18.84 17.54 4.75
C ASN A 103 19.81 16.96 5.79
N ILE A 104 20.09 15.65 5.74
CA ILE A 104 20.88 14.93 6.76
C ILE A 104 22.25 15.57 7.02
N PHE A 105 22.91 16.04 5.97
CA PHE A 105 24.24 16.68 6.05
C PHE A 105 24.19 18.14 6.50
N ARG A 106 23.01 18.77 6.51
CA ARG A 106 22.81 20.16 6.96
C ARG A 106 22.45 20.25 8.44
N TYR A 107 21.99 19.17 9.05
CA TYR A 107 21.67 19.15 10.47
C TYR A 107 22.93 19.29 11.32
N GLU A 108 22.85 20.08 12.39
CA GLU A 108 23.95 20.26 13.35
C GLU A 108 23.77 19.34 14.55
N SER A 109 22.53 18.90 14.82
CA SER A 109 22.20 18.00 15.91
C SER A 109 21.10 17.00 15.53
N VAL A 110 20.99 15.93 16.34
CA VAL A 110 19.90 14.95 16.24
C VAL A 110 18.53 15.63 16.46
N GLU A 111 18.48 16.65 17.33
CA GLU A 111 17.30 17.45 17.61
C GLU A 111 16.75 18.22 16.40
N ASP A 112 17.55 18.54 15.38
CA ASP A 112 17.05 19.20 14.17
C ASP A 112 16.04 18.32 13.42
N VAL A 113 16.16 17.01 13.56
CA VAL A 113 15.25 16.03 12.96
C VAL A 113 13.88 16.07 13.64
N ARG A 114 13.80 16.34 14.97
CA ARG A 114 12.53 16.43 15.73
C ARG A 114 11.53 17.42 15.13
N ARG A 115 11.99 18.39 14.34
CA ARG A 115 11.10 19.36 13.67
C ARG A 115 10.21 18.73 12.61
N TYR A 116 10.57 17.53 12.14
CA TYR A 116 9.89 16.82 11.06
C TYR A 116 9.18 15.55 11.52
N ILE A 117 9.52 15.03 12.70
CA ILE A 117 8.99 13.78 13.26
C ILE A 117 8.12 14.12 14.46
N GLN A 118 6.84 13.71 14.42
CA GLN A 118 5.88 13.87 15.53
C GLN A 118 6.03 12.77 16.59
#